data_AF-A0A7K2IMZ4-F1
#
_entry.id   AF-A0A7K2IMZ4-F1
#
_cell.length_a   1.000
_cell.length_b   1.000
_cell.length_c   1.000
_cell.angle_alpha   90.00
_cell.angle_beta   90.00
_cell.angle_gamma   90.00
#
_symmetry.space_group_name_H-M   'P 1'
#
loop_
_entity.id
_entity.type
_entity.pdbx_description
1 polymer ?
#
loop_
_entity_poly.entity_id
_entity_poly.type
_entity_poly.pdbx_seq_one_letter_code
_entity_poly.pdbx_strand_id
1 'polypeptide(L)'
;MAEFRISSDDDGIDLRRMATALAESQGWAREDVSVWDNRRGEVIVTVDDSLLRKPEVDPLHRPRHTPHAVHDACERLRREDTSLRGVDFAFLKAECARFFSAGWTLADVEHALGHRPDGRVWEKGERYQGGRWFSHRLSAWKTPDGDIRPSLSQEEAQLRVIGKAGLPMDIGLPQDTELSQRPVASPAVARSAADDARRLIRQNTRTTTDSLAHQDRTSAHIRRPDRP
;
A
#
# COMPACT_ATOMS: atom_id res chain seq x y z
N MET A 1 17.73 22.48 1.97
CA MET A 1 17.27 22.58 3.37
C MET A 1 16.10 23.55 3.37
N ALA A 2 14.97 23.15 3.95
CA ALA A 2 13.74 23.93 3.92
C ALA A 2 13.37 24.44 5.31
N GLU A 3 12.89 25.68 5.36
CA GLU A 3 12.48 26.37 6.58
C GLU A 3 10.98 26.67 6.52
N PHE A 4 10.26 26.29 7.57
CA PHE A 4 8.86 26.67 7.80
C PHE A 4 8.77 27.55 9.04
N ARG A 5 7.88 28.54 8.98
CA ARG A 5 7.59 29.43 10.12
C ARG A 5 6.17 29.24 10.57
N ILE A 6 6.01 29.02 11.86
CA ILE A 6 4.72 28.86 12.51
C ILE A 6 4.57 30.04 13.47
N SER A 7 3.53 30.83 13.25
CA SER A 7 3.11 31.94 14.11
C SER A 7 1.64 31.75 14.47
N SER A 8 1.25 32.29 15.63
CA SER A 8 -0.13 32.32 16.09
C SER A 8 -0.38 33.65 16.79
N ASP A 9 -1.57 34.21 16.60
CA ASP A 9 -2.04 35.40 17.32
C ASP A 9 -2.66 35.04 18.69
N ASP A 10 -2.78 33.74 18.99
CA ASP A 10 -3.25 33.21 20.27
C ASP A 10 -2.07 32.81 21.17
N ASP A 11 -1.86 33.60 22.23
CA ASP A 11 -0.83 33.41 23.26
C ASP A 11 -1.02 32.13 24.10
N GLY A 12 -2.19 31.47 24.00
CA GLY A 12 -2.46 30.20 24.69
C GLY A 12 -1.88 28.97 24.00
N ILE A 13 -1.35 29.11 22.79
CA ILE A 13 -0.87 27.99 21.98
C ILE A 13 0.63 27.79 22.14
N ASP A 14 1.03 26.61 22.64
CA ASP A 14 2.42 26.16 22.61
C ASP A 14 2.82 25.77 21.18
N LEU A 15 3.33 26.75 20.43
CA LEU A 15 3.77 26.62 19.05
C LEU A 15 4.86 25.56 18.88
N ARG A 16 5.73 25.37 19.88
CA ARG A 16 6.83 24.40 19.82
C ARG A 16 6.30 22.98 19.92
N ARG A 17 5.36 22.76 20.83
CA ARG A 17 4.67 21.47 20.97
C ARG A 17 3.86 21.15 19.71
N MET A 18 3.18 22.13 19.13
CA MET A 18 2.43 21.97 17.88
C MET A 18 3.35 21.61 16.71
N ALA A 19 4.48 22.32 16.55
CA ALA A 19 5.47 22.03 15.53
C ALA A 19 6.02 20.59 15.62
N THR A 20 6.30 20.13 16.85
CA THR A 20 6.77 18.76 17.10
C THR A 20 5.73 17.73 16.72
N ALA A 21 4.46 17.95 17.11
CA ALA A 21 3.36 17.05 16.77
C ALA A 21 3.10 16.98 15.25
N LEU A 22 3.25 18.10 14.54
CA LEU A 22 3.14 18.14 13.08
C LEU A 22 4.25 17.32 12.42
N ALA A 23 5.50 17.47 12.85
CA ALA A 23 6.62 16.68 12.33
C ALA A 23 6.43 15.17 12.55
N GLU A 24 5.98 14.77 13.74
CA GLU A 24 5.68 13.38 14.07
C GLU A 24 4.53 12.82 13.23
N SER A 25 3.50 13.63 12.95
CA SER A 25 2.37 13.22 12.10
C SER A 25 2.77 12.93 10.65
N GLN A 26 3.87 13.54 10.18
CA GLN A 26 4.45 13.26 8.85
C GLN A 26 5.36 12.03 8.86
N GLY A 27 5.60 11.43 10.03
CA GLY A 27 6.51 10.29 10.19
C GLY A 27 7.99 10.66 10.08
N TRP A 28 8.33 11.95 10.20
CA TRP A 28 9.72 12.40 10.19
C TRP A 28 10.38 12.08 11.54
N ALA A 29 11.62 11.59 11.51
CA ALA A 29 12.37 11.30 12.72
C ALA A 29 12.79 12.61 13.41
N ARG A 30 12.92 12.59 14.74
CA ARG A 30 13.22 13.80 15.53
C ARG A 30 14.62 14.36 15.26
N GLU A 31 15.54 13.51 14.85
CA GLU A 31 16.90 13.85 14.45
C GLU A 31 16.96 14.56 13.09
N ASP A 32 15.95 14.38 12.24
CA ASP A 32 15.91 14.95 10.88
C ASP A 32 15.15 16.29 10.83
N VAL A 33 14.57 16.71 11.97
CA VAL A 33 13.76 17.92 12.09
C VAL A 33 14.26 18.77 13.26
N SER A 34 14.64 20.00 12.97
CA SER A 34 15.07 20.96 14.00
C SER A 34 13.96 21.98 14.25
N VAL A 35 13.56 22.14 15.52
CA VAL A 35 12.52 23.09 15.94
C VAL A 35 13.10 24.06 16.96
N TRP A 36 13.04 25.35 16.68
CA TRP A 36 13.49 26.39 17.61
C TRP A 36 12.57 27.60 17.62
N ASP A 37 12.55 28.28 18.75
CA ASP A 37 11.77 29.50 18.95
C ASP A 37 12.59 30.73 18.50
N ASN A 38 11.93 31.65 17.84
CA ASN A 38 12.47 32.97 17.52
C ASN A 38 12.02 33.95 18.60
N ARG A 39 12.86 34.93 18.93
CA ARG A 39 12.58 35.99 19.92
C ARG A 39 11.37 36.89 19.58
N ARG A 40 10.62 36.56 18.53
CA ARG A 40 9.41 37.23 18.03
C ARG A 40 8.12 36.44 18.30
N GLY A 41 8.18 35.32 19.02
CA GLY A 41 7.00 34.46 19.27
C GLY A 41 6.63 33.58 18.07
N GLU A 42 7.61 33.27 17.22
CA GLU A 42 7.45 32.39 16.06
C GLU A 42 8.29 31.14 16.27
N VAL A 43 7.80 29.98 15.86
CA VAL A 43 8.59 28.75 15.84
C VAL A 43 9.06 28.48 14.42
N ILE A 44 10.37 28.29 14.29
CA ILE A 44 11.03 27.93 13.05
C ILE A 44 11.27 26.42 13.06
N VAL A 45 10.82 25.76 12.00
CA VAL A 45 11.03 24.34 11.75
C VAL A 45 11.91 24.20 10.53
N THR A 46 13.05 23.52 10.68
CA THR A 46 13.97 23.23 9.58
C THR A 46 14.05 21.75 9.34
N VAL A 47 13.92 21.36 8.07
CA VAL A 47 13.98 19.97 7.62
C VAL A 47 14.91 19.85 6.43
N ASP A 48 15.48 18.65 6.27
CA ASP A 48 16.20 18.32 5.05
C ASP A 48 15.23 18.26 3.85
N ASP A 49 15.68 18.71 2.66
CA ASP A 49 14.83 18.72 1.47
C ASP A 49 14.43 17.30 1.03
N SER A 50 15.21 16.29 1.40
CA SER A 50 14.88 14.89 1.13
C SER A 50 13.60 14.44 1.83
N LEU A 51 13.29 14.97 3.02
CA LEU A 51 12.05 14.68 3.75
C LEU A 51 10.80 15.29 3.09
N LEU A 52 10.99 16.36 2.30
CA LEU A 52 9.93 17.01 1.54
C LEU A 52 9.68 16.34 0.19
N ARG A 53 10.59 15.48 -0.27
CA ARG A 53 10.35 14.69 -1.48
C ARG A 53 9.30 13.65 -1.13
N LYS A 54 8.17 13.70 -1.84
CA LYS A 54 7.23 12.58 -1.83
C LYS A 54 8.04 11.33 -2.20
N PRO A 55 8.10 10.29 -1.34
CA PRO A 55 8.84 9.09 -1.68
C PRO A 55 8.31 8.60 -3.01
N GLU A 56 9.20 8.53 -4.00
CA GLU A 56 8.86 8.03 -5.32
C GLU A 56 8.48 6.57 -5.11
N VAL A 57 7.17 6.30 -5.07
CA VAL A 57 6.66 4.94 -4.89
C VAL A 57 7.25 4.12 -6.01
N ASP A 58 8.13 3.17 -5.65
CA ASP A 58 8.88 2.35 -6.59
C ASP A 58 7.91 1.85 -7.67
N PRO A 59 8.16 2.22 -8.95
CA PRO A 59 7.26 1.84 -10.03
C PRO A 59 7.10 0.31 -10.13
N LEU A 60 8.05 -0.49 -9.65
CA LEU A 60 7.96 -1.95 -9.64
C LEU A 60 7.01 -2.50 -8.57
N HIS A 61 6.95 -1.86 -7.40
CA HIS A 61 6.12 -2.28 -6.26
C HIS A 61 4.78 -1.56 -6.17
N ARG A 62 4.46 -0.68 -7.13
CA ARG A 62 3.16 0.00 -7.17
C ARG A 62 2.04 -0.96 -7.61
N PRO A 63 0.91 -1.04 -6.87
CA PRO A 63 -0.28 -1.78 -7.31
C PRO A 63 -0.85 -1.27 -8.65
N ARG A 64 -1.31 -2.18 -9.51
CA ARG A 64 -1.76 -1.87 -10.87
C ARG A 64 -3.22 -2.29 -11.07
N HIS A 65 -4.16 -1.36 -10.92
CA HIS A 65 -5.59 -1.68 -10.99
C HIS A 65 -6.33 -1.08 -12.19
N THR A 66 -5.68 -0.19 -12.95
CA THR A 66 -6.31 0.45 -14.13
C THR A 66 -5.84 -0.21 -15.42
N PRO A 67 -6.68 -0.26 -16.48
CA PRO A 67 -6.29 -0.84 -17.77
C PRO A 67 -5.04 -0.20 -18.39
N HIS A 68 -4.83 1.11 -18.15
CA HIS A 68 -3.64 1.84 -18.60
C HIS A 68 -2.40 1.44 -17.79
N ALA A 69 -2.50 1.39 -16.46
CA ALA A 69 -1.39 0.98 -15.61
C ALA A 69 -0.95 -0.48 -15.87
N VAL A 70 -1.90 -1.37 -16.18
CA VAL A 70 -1.62 -2.75 -16.61
C VAL A 70 -0.92 -2.77 -17.97
N HIS A 71 -1.39 -1.96 -18.93
CA HIS A 71 -0.76 -1.85 -20.24
C HIS A 71 0.71 -1.44 -20.13
N ASP A 72 1.00 -0.36 -19.41
CA ASP A 72 2.36 0.17 -19.26
C ASP A 72 3.28 -0.83 -18.56
N ALA A 73 2.76 -1.56 -17.55
CA ALA A 73 3.48 -2.62 -16.88
C ALA A 73 3.84 -3.77 -17.84
N CYS A 74 2.89 -4.20 -18.68
CA CYS A 74 3.12 -5.24 -19.68
C CYS A 74 4.10 -4.81 -20.79
N GLU A 75 4.07 -3.54 -21.21
CA GLU A 75 5.05 -3.00 -22.16
C GLU A 75 6.46 -3.01 -21.56
N ARG A 76 6.59 -2.59 -20.30
CA ARG A 76 7.86 -2.62 -19.58
C ARG A 76 8.38 -4.05 -19.45
N LEU A 77 7.54 -4.97 -19.00
CA LEU A 77 7.89 -6.38 -18.84
C LEU A 77 8.39 -7.00 -20.16
N ARG A 78 7.70 -6.72 -21.28
CA ARG A 78 8.10 -7.23 -22.60
C ARG A 78 9.42 -6.62 -23.10
N ARG A 79 9.75 -5.39 -22.68
CA ARG A 79 11.02 -4.74 -23.02
C ARG A 79 12.19 -5.32 -22.23
N GLU A 80 11.96 -5.64 -20.96
CA GLU A 80 13.00 -6.04 -20.02
C GLU A 80 13.22 -7.57 -19.99
N ASP A 81 12.17 -8.39 -20.13
CA ASP A 81 12.27 -9.85 -20.12
C ASP A 81 12.29 -10.46 -21.53
N THR A 82 13.48 -10.89 -21.96
CA THR A 82 13.68 -11.56 -23.26
C THR A 82 12.92 -12.87 -23.42
N SER A 83 12.50 -13.52 -22.34
CA SER A 83 11.70 -14.74 -22.43
C SER A 83 10.27 -14.50 -22.92
N LEU A 84 9.82 -13.24 -22.92
CA LEU A 84 8.53 -12.83 -23.48
C LEU A 84 8.57 -12.51 -24.97
N ARG A 85 9.71 -12.72 -25.64
CA ARG A 85 9.80 -12.60 -27.10
C ARG A 85 8.81 -13.56 -27.76
N GLY A 86 8.03 -13.03 -28.71
CA GLY A 86 7.00 -13.80 -29.42
C GLY A 86 5.71 -14.06 -28.63
N VAL A 87 5.55 -13.53 -27.42
CA VAL A 87 4.27 -13.55 -26.70
C VAL A 87 3.32 -12.52 -27.31
N ASP A 88 2.10 -12.94 -27.63
CA ASP A 88 1.04 -12.02 -28.03
C ASP A 88 0.72 -11.03 -26.90
N PHE A 89 0.63 -9.73 -27.23
CA PHE A 89 0.51 -8.69 -26.22
C PHE A 89 -0.86 -8.67 -25.55
N ALA A 90 -1.93 -8.98 -26.30
CA ALA A 90 -3.26 -9.05 -25.72
C ALA A 90 -3.37 -10.22 -24.73
N PHE A 91 -2.78 -11.37 -25.06
CA PHE A 91 -2.65 -12.51 -24.17
C PHE A 91 -1.82 -12.18 -22.92
N LEU A 92 -0.64 -11.58 -23.08
CA LEU A 92 0.21 -11.13 -21.97
C LEU A 92 -0.59 -10.23 -21.01
N LYS A 93 -1.26 -9.22 -21.55
CA LYS A 93 -2.04 -8.25 -20.78
C LYS A 93 -3.19 -8.89 -20.02
N ALA A 94 -3.96 -9.76 -20.70
CA ALA A 94 -5.09 -10.46 -20.09
C ALA A 94 -4.65 -11.34 -18.92
N GLU A 95 -3.53 -12.04 -19.08
CA GLU A 95 -2.99 -12.92 -18.04
C GLU A 95 -2.44 -12.11 -16.86
N CYS A 96 -1.56 -11.13 -17.11
CA CYS A 96 -1.00 -10.26 -16.06
C CYS A 96 -2.08 -9.48 -15.29
N ALA A 97 -3.17 -9.05 -15.94
CA ALA A 97 -4.28 -8.36 -15.27
C ALA A 97 -4.88 -9.18 -14.13
N ARG A 98 -4.93 -10.52 -14.25
CA ARG A 98 -5.42 -11.40 -13.19
C ARG A 98 -4.51 -11.37 -11.97
N PHE A 99 -3.20 -11.43 -12.18
CA PHE A 99 -2.19 -11.35 -11.10
C PHE A 99 -2.24 -9.98 -10.40
N PHE A 100 -2.29 -8.89 -11.16
CA PHE A 100 -2.43 -7.56 -10.56
C PHE A 100 -3.75 -7.37 -9.81
N SER A 101 -4.84 -8.01 -10.26
CA SER A 101 -6.11 -8.04 -9.52
C SER A 101 -6.02 -8.83 -8.20
N ALA A 102 -5.11 -9.81 -8.12
CA ALA A 102 -4.78 -10.54 -6.89
C ALA A 102 -3.79 -9.76 -5.99
N GLY A 103 -3.49 -8.50 -6.32
CA GLY A 103 -2.64 -7.63 -5.52
C GLY A 103 -1.14 -7.80 -5.77
N TRP A 104 -0.75 -8.57 -6.78
CA TRP A 104 0.65 -8.64 -7.19
C TRP A 104 1.11 -7.31 -7.78
N THR A 105 2.39 -7.04 -7.62
CA THR A 105 3.11 -5.91 -8.22
C THR A 105 3.84 -6.36 -9.49
N LEU A 106 4.46 -5.42 -10.22
CA LEU A 106 5.27 -5.77 -11.39
C LEU A 106 6.49 -6.60 -10.98
N ALA A 107 7.13 -6.25 -9.85
CA ALA A 107 8.24 -7.01 -9.28
C ALA A 107 7.85 -8.48 -9.00
N ASP A 108 6.63 -8.72 -8.51
CA ASP A 108 6.18 -10.08 -8.22
C ASP A 108 6.02 -10.91 -9.49
N VAL A 109 5.49 -10.31 -10.56
CA VAL A 109 5.37 -10.97 -11.87
C VAL A 109 6.76 -11.27 -12.45
N GLU A 110 7.69 -10.32 -12.39
CA GLU A 110 9.09 -10.52 -12.81
C GLU A 110 9.74 -11.65 -12.01
N HIS A 111 9.54 -11.67 -10.69
CA HIS A 111 10.03 -12.73 -9.83
C HIS A 111 9.48 -14.10 -10.25
N ALA A 112 8.18 -14.22 -10.50
CA ALA A 112 7.54 -15.46 -10.93
C ALA A 112 7.96 -15.95 -12.32
N LEU A 113 8.36 -15.04 -13.21
CA LEU A 113 8.95 -15.39 -14.51
C LEU A 113 10.40 -15.85 -14.40
N GLY A 114 11.12 -15.40 -13.36
CA GLY A 114 12.49 -15.82 -13.05
C GLY A 114 12.57 -17.07 -12.17
N HIS A 115 11.60 -17.28 -11.28
CA HIS A 115 11.64 -18.26 -10.21
C HIS A 115 10.35 -19.06 -10.09
N ARG A 116 10.50 -20.27 -9.60
CA ARG A 116 9.44 -21.17 -9.16
C ARG A 116 8.97 -20.78 -7.76
N PRO A 117 7.77 -21.24 -7.34
CA PRO A 117 7.31 -21.07 -5.96
C PRO A 117 8.23 -21.69 -4.90
N ASP A 118 9.04 -22.70 -5.26
CA ASP A 118 10.04 -23.30 -4.38
C ASP A 118 11.36 -22.48 -4.30
N GLY A 119 11.39 -21.30 -4.91
CA GLY A 119 12.55 -20.41 -4.96
C GLY A 119 13.59 -20.79 -6.02
N ARG A 120 13.45 -21.92 -6.72
CA ARG A 120 14.41 -22.31 -7.75
C ARG A 120 14.24 -21.47 -9.01
N VAL A 121 15.35 -21.10 -9.65
CA VAL A 121 15.35 -20.34 -10.91
C VAL A 121 14.84 -21.22 -12.06
N TRP A 122 14.01 -20.65 -12.94
CA TRP A 122 13.60 -21.32 -14.18
C TRP A 122 14.78 -21.51 -15.14
N GLU A 123 14.73 -22.57 -15.94
CA GLU A 123 15.68 -22.75 -17.04
C GLU A 123 15.54 -21.60 -18.06
N LYS A 124 16.69 -21.12 -18.55
CA LYS A 124 16.81 -19.98 -19.47
C LYS A 124 17.40 -20.41 -20.81
N GLY A 125 17.15 -19.62 -21.85
CA GLY A 125 17.65 -19.84 -23.21
C GLY A 125 16.56 -19.67 -24.27
N GLU A 126 16.94 -19.73 -25.54
CA GLU A 126 16.03 -19.48 -26.68
C GLU A 126 14.86 -20.47 -26.75
N ARG A 127 15.07 -21.71 -26.30
CA ARG A 127 14.01 -22.73 -26.24
C ARG A 127 12.97 -22.51 -25.13
N TYR A 128 13.22 -21.57 -24.21
CA TYR A 128 12.38 -21.28 -23.03
C TYR A 128 11.70 -19.90 -23.13
N GLN A 129 11.27 -19.52 -24.34
CA GLN A 129 10.64 -18.25 -24.64
C GLN A 129 9.22 -18.42 -25.19
N GLY A 130 8.45 -17.33 -25.25
CA GLY A 130 7.15 -17.28 -25.90
C GLY A 130 5.98 -17.69 -25.00
N GLY A 131 4.77 -17.63 -25.57
CA GLY A 131 3.50 -17.71 -24.81
C GLY A 131 3.34 -19.00 -24.00
N ARG A 132 3.84 -20.13 -24.52
CA ARG A 132 3.80 -21.42 -23.82
C ARG A 132 4.59 -21.39 -22.51
N TRP A 133 5.81 -20.87 -22.54
CA TRP A 133 6.67 -20.81 -21.36
C TRP A 133 6.20 -19.74 -20.37
N PHE A 134 5.72 -18.60 -20.87
CA PHE A 134 5.05 -17.60 -20.05
C PHE A 134 3.88 -18.22 -19.26
N SER A 135 2.97 -18.91 -19.94
CA SER A 135 1.83 -19.57 -19.29
C SER A 135 2.27 -20.67 -18.32
N HIS A 136 3.28 -21.48 -18.69
CA HIS A 136 3.81 -22.53 -17.83
C HIS A 136 4.36 -21.96 -16.51
N ARG A 137 5.18 -20.91 -16.59
CA ARG A 137 5.79 -20.30 -15.41
C ARG A 137 4.73 -19.70 -14.48
N LEU A 138 3.80 -18.91 -15.02
CA LEU A 138 2.72 -18.32 -14.21
C LEU A 138 1.74 -19.36 -13.67
N SER A 139 1.53 -20.49 -14.37
CA SER A 139 0.65 -21.56 -13.88
C SER A 139 1.17 -22.22 -12.60
N ALA A 140 2.49 -22.24 -12.37
CA ALA A 140 3.08 -22.77 -11.13
C ALA A 140 2.67 -21.93 -9.90
N TRP A 141 2.32 -20.66 -10.10
CA TRP A 141 1.88 -19.74 -9.06
C TRP A 141 0.36 -19.72 -8.88
N LYS A 142 -0.35 -20.66 -9.51
CA LYS A 142 -1.78 -20.88 -9.31
C LYS A 142 -2.02 -22.10 -8.42
N THR A 143 -3.16 -22.12 -7.75
CA THR A 143 -3.68 -23.32 -7.11
C THR A 143 -4.23 -24.28 -8.18
N PRO A 144 -4.44 -25.57 -7.86
CA PRO A 144 -5.14 -26.49 -8.74
C PRO A 144 -6.53 -25.98 -9.19
N ASP A 145 -7.19 -25.21 -8.34
CA ASP A 145 -8.50 -24.58 -8.62
C ASP A 145 -8.40 -23.33 -9.51
N GLY A 146 -7.18 -22.89 -9.83
CA GLY A 146 -6.92 -21.74 -10.72
C GLY A 146 -6.85 -20.39 -10.01
N ASP A 147 -6.90 -20.36 -8.68
CA ASP A 147 -6.67 -19.15 -7.88
C ASP A 147 -5.19 -18.77 -7.87
N ILE A 148 -4.90 -17.48 -7.75
CA ILE A 148 -3.54 -16.98 -7.71
C ILE A 148 -3.04 -17.04 -6.27
N ARG A 149 -1.90 -17.70 -6.06
CA ARG A 149 -1.25 -17.78 -4.75
C ARG A 149 -0.72 -16.39 -4.33
N PRO A 150 -0.57 -16.12 -3.03
CA PRO A 150 0.19 -14.96 -2.57
C PRO A 150 1.59 -14.93 -3.20
N SER A 151 2.06 -13.73 -3.53
CA SER A 151 3.45 -13.51 -3.93
C SER A 151 4.37 -13.49 -2.72
N LEU A 152 5.67 -13.68 -2.94
CA LEU A 152 6.68 -13.63 -1.88
C LEU A 152 6.64 -12.30 -1.09
N SER A 153 6.46 -11.17 -1.79
CA SER A 153 6.38 -9.85 -1.13
C SER A 153 5.12 -9.71 -0.27
N GLN A 154 4.00 -10.33 -0.69
CA GLN A 154 2.77 -10.37 0.09
C GLN A 154 2.92 -11.26 1.33
N GLU A 155 3.58 -12.42 1.21
CA GLU A 155 3.90 -13.30 2.34
C GLU A 155 4.80 -12.58 3.37
N GLU A 156 5.86 -11.91 2.92
CA GLU A 156 6.73 -11.12 3.79
C GLU A 156 6.00 -9.95 4.47
N ALA A 157 5.10 -9.28 3.75
CA ALA A 157 4.30 -8.19 4.31
C ALA A 157 3.34 -8.71 5.38
N GLN A 158 2.71 -9.87 5.15
CA GLN A 158 1.82 -10.53 6.11
C GLN A 158 2.58 -10.90 7.39
N LEU A 159 3.79 -11.47 7.28
CA LEU A 159 4.64 -11.77 8.43
C LEU A 159 5.03 -10.52 9.23
N ARG A 160 5.35 -9.41 8.55
CA ARG A 160 5.66 -8.12 9.19
C ARG A 160 4.49 -7.54 9.96
N VAL A 161 3.27 -7.63 9.42
CA VAL A 161 2.05 -7.15 10.10
C VAL A 161 1.76 -7.99 11.34
N ILE A 162 1.89 -9.32 11.25
CA ILE A 162 1.73 -10.22 12.40
C ILE A 162 2.73 -9.86 13.50
N GLY A 163 4.00 -9.67 13.16
CA GLY A 163 5.04 -9.28 14.12
C GLY A 163 4.81 -7.91 14.78
N LYS A 164 4.34 -6.90 14.03
CA LYS A 164 4.09 -5.54 14.56
C LYS A 164 2.83 -5.43 15.42
N ALA A 165 1.81 -6.26 15.18
CA ALA A 165 0.55 -6.21 15.92
C ALA A 165 0.62 -6.92 17.30
N GLY A 166 1.74 -7.56 17.64
CA GLY A 166 1.87 -8.35 18.88
C GLY A 166 0.91 -9.55 18.94
N LEU A 167 0.32 -9.90 17.80
CA LEU A 167 -0.54 -11.07 17.66
C LEU A 167 0.36 -12.32 17.71
N PRO A 168 -0.05 -13.39 18.40
CA PRO A 168 0.70 -14.64 18.37
C PRO A 168 0.95 -15.04 16.92
N MET A 169 2.18 -15.51 16.63
CA MET A 169 2.59 -16.00 15.30
C MET A 169 1.60 -17.02 14.73
N ASP A 170 0.83 -17.66 15.61
CA ASP A 170 -0.14 -18.71 15.34
C ASP A 170 -1.51 -18.18 14.84
N ILE A 171 -1.73 -16.85 14.82
CA ILE A 171 -2.91 -16.27 14.17
C ILE A 171 -2.77 -16.40 12.66
N GLY A 172 -3.42 -17.43 12.13
CA GLY A 172 -3.41 -17.77 10.71
C GLY A 172 -2.41 -18.85 10.30
N LEU A 173 -1.64 -19.43 11.24
CA LEU A 173 -0.85 -20.64 10.98
C LEU A 173 -1.67 -21.88 11.39
N PRO A 174 -1.76 -22.93 10.56
CA PRO A 174 -2.59 -24.09 10.83
C PRO A 174 -2.03 -24.92 11.99
N GLN A 175 -2.89 -25.24 12.97
CA GLN A 175 -2.70 -26.42 13.83
C GLN A 175 -2.89 -27.67 12.98
N ASP A 176 -2.01 -28.66 13.16
CA ASP A 176 -1.98 -29.94 12.47
C ASP A 176 -3.36 -30.56 12.28
N THR A 177 -3.99 -30.31 11.14
CA THR A 177 -5.25 -30.96 10.76
C THR A 177 -5.29 -31.13 9.25
N GLU A 178 -5.55 -32.36 8.85
CA GLU A 178 -5.47 -32.92 7.52
C GLU A 178 -6.03 -32.02 6.41
N LEU A 179 -5.22 -31.83 5.37
CA LEU A 179 -5.37 -30.93 4.22
C LEU A 179 -6.54 -31.25 3.26
N SER A 180 -7.60 -31.93 3.68
CA SER A 180 -8.57 -32.47 2.72
C SER A 180 -9.78 -31.59 2.42
N GLN A 181 -10.31 -30.76 3.33
CA GLN A 181 -11.58 -30.10 3.05
C GLN A 181 -11.78 -28.78 3.82
N ARG A 182 -11.29 -27.66 3.30
CA ARG A 182 -11.86 -26.33 3.62
C ARG A 182 -11.85 -25.37 2.43
N PRO A 183 -12.90 -24.54 2.28
CA PRO A 183 -13.12 -23.73 1.09
C PRO A 183 -12.19 -22.52 1.08
N VAL A 184 -11.37 -22.42 0.04
CA VAL A 184 -10.57 -21.24 -0.29
C VAL A 184 -11.52 -20.10 -0.67
N ALA A 185 -11.20 -18.88 -0.23
CA ALA A 185 -12.06 -17.70 -0.38
C ALA A 185 -12.46 -17.49 -1.85
N SER A 186 -13.69 -17.85 -2.19
CA SER A 186 -14.20 -17.63 -3.54
C SER A 186 -14.15 -16.14 -3.91
N PRO A 187 -14.01 -15.79 -5.19
CA PRO A 187 -14.04 -14.41 -5.66
C PRO A 187 -15.27 -13.61 -5.19
N ALA A 188 -16.38 -14.29 -4.91
CA ALA A 188 -17.58 -13.68 -4.33
C ALA A 188 -17.37 -13.24 -2.87
N VAL A 189 -16.68 -14.06 -2.07
CA VAL A 189 -16.37 -13.75 -0.66
C VAL A 189 -15.35 -12.61 -0.57
N ALA A 190 -14.35 -12.58 -1.45
CA ALA A 190 -13.39 -11.47 -1.52
C ALA A 190 -14.07 -10.13 -1.91
N ARG A 191 -15.03 -10.15 -2.86
CA ARG A 191 -15.83 -8.97 -3.22
C ARG A 191 -16.75 -8.53 -2.08
N SER A 192 -17.41 -9.47 -1.41
CA SER A 192 -18.25 -9.18 -0.23
C SER A 192 -17.44 -8.49 0.87
N ALA A 193 -16.26 -9.01 1.19
CA ALA A 193 -15.38 -8.43 2.20
C ALA A 193 -14.89 -7.01 1.80
N ALA A 194 -14.59 -6.79 0.51
CA ALA A 194 -14.22 -5.47 0.01
C ALA A 194 -15.38 -4.47 0.06
N ASP A 195 -16.61 -4.90 -0.23
CA ASP A 195 -17.79 -4.05 -0.15
C ASP A 195 -18.21 -3.78 1.30
N ASP A 196 -18.03 -4.73 2.21
CA ASP A 196 -18.19 -4.53 3.65
C ASP A 196 -17.17 -3.52 4.20
N ALA A 197 -15.90 -3.61 3.77
CA ALA A 197 -14.88 -2.61 4.11
C ALA A 197 -15.26 -1.21 3.60
N ARG A 198 -15.75 -1.10 2.36
CA ARG A 198 -16.27 0.17 1.81
C ARG A 198 -17.51 0.68 2.55
N ARG A 199 -18.34 -0.23 3.07
CA ARG A 199 -19.52 0.11 3.87
C ARG A 199 -19.11 0.66 5.23
N LEU A 200 -18.12 0.05 5.88
CA LEU A 200 -17.56 0.51 7.15
C LEU A 200 -16.87 1.86 7.02
N ILE A 201 -16.10 2.09 5.96
CA ILE A 201 -15.48 3.40 5.67
C ILE A 201 -16.55 4.48 5.47
N ARG A 202 -17.64 4.16 4.74
CA ARG A 202 -18.77 5.08 4.53
C ARG A 202 -19.58 5.34 5.80
N GLN A 203 -19.72 4.35 6.67
CA GLN A 203 -20.37 4.52 7.97
C GLN A 203 -19.53 5.44 8.85
N ASN A 204 -18.22 5.19 8.99
CA ASN A 204 -17.33 6.01 9.80
C ASN A 204 -17.24 7.46 9.30
N THR A 205 -17.18 7.70 7.99
CA THR A 205 -17.15 9.07 7.43
C THR A 205 -18.44 9.84 7.65
N ARG A 206 -19.62 9.19 7.70
CA ARG A 206 -20.88 9.85 8.09
C ARG A 206 -20.87 10.22 9.58
N THR A 207 -20.36 9.35 10.46
CA THR A 207 -20.28 9.65 11.89
C THR A 207 -19.34 10.82 12.18
N THR A 208 -18.22 10.94 11.48
CA THR A 208 -17.29 12.08 11.63
C THR A 208 -17.88 13.38 11.08
N THR A 209 -18.56 13.32 9.92
CA THR A 209 -19.22 14.50 9.32
C THR A 209 -20.39 15.00 10.17
N ASP A 210 -21.20 14.10 10.74
CA ASP A 210 -22.28 14.47 11.66
C ASP A 210 -21.75 15.01 12.99
N SER A 211 -20.61 14.51 13.47
CA SER A 211 -19.96 14.99 14.69
C SER A 211 -19.38 16.40 14.50
N LEU A 212 -18.77 16.67 13.34
CA LEU A 212 -18.29 18.00 12.96
C LEU A 212 -19.45 18.98 12.73
N ALA A 213 -20.51 18.56 12.03
CA ALA A 213 -21.71 19.38 11.83
C ALA A 213 -22.54 19.62 13.11
N HIS A 214 -22.38 18.75 14.13
CA HIS A 214 -22.96 18.94 15.46
C HIS A 214 -22.12 19.92 16.30
N GLN A 215 -20.79 19.82 16.23
CA GLN A 215 -19.86 20.79 16.84
C GLN A 215 -20.01 22.20 16.27
N ASP A 216 -20.15 22.34 14.94
CA ASP A 216 -20.38 23.65 14.31
C ASP A 216 -21.74 24.27 14.69
N ARG A 217 -22.76 23.44 14.94
CA ARG A 217 -24.06 23.94 15.44
C ARG A 217 -24.00 24.35 16.90
N THR A 218 -23.20 23.67 17.72
CA THR A 218 -23.04 24.03 19.13
C THR A 218 -22.15 25.25 19.31
N SER A 219 -21.11 25.42 18.49
CA SER A 219 -20.25 26.62 18.51
C SER A 219 -21.02 27.88 18.09
N ALA A 220 -21.94 27.78 17.12
CA ALA A 220 -22.79 28.89 16.68
C ALA A 220 -23.81 29.38 17.72
N HIS A 221 -24.07 28.60 18.80
CA HIS A 221 -25.04 28.96 19.86
C HIS A 221 -24.40 29.48 21.15
N ILE A 222 -23.06 29.52 21.25
CA ILE A 222 -22.37 30.10 22.40
C ILE A 222 -22.30 31.63 22.20
N ARG A 223 -23.33 32.34 22.65
CA ARG A 223 -23.27 33.80 22.81
C ARG A 223 -22.29 34.13 23.95
N ARG A 224 -21.17 34.76 23.60
CA ARG A 224 -20.27 35.41 24.56
C ARG A 224 -21.06 36.50 25.32
N PRO A 225 -21.08 36.50 26.67
CA PRO A 225 -21.60 37.64 27.41
C PRO A 225 -20.61 38.80 27.28
N ASP A 226 -21.09 39.95 26.81
CA ASP A 226 -20.35 41.21 26.88
C ASP A 226 -20.05 41.51 28.36
N ARG A 227 -18.77 41.75 28.65
CA ARG A 227 -18.30 42.20 29.96
C ARG A 227 -18.02 43.71 29.91
N PRO A 228 -18.19 44.39 31.06
CA PRO A 228 -18.58 45.79 31.17
C PRO A 228 -17.49 46.81 30.81
#